data_AF-A0AA42LFT8-F1
#
_entry.id   AF-A0AA42LFT8-F1
#
_cell.length_a   1.000
_cell.length_b   1.000
_cell.length_c   1.000
_cell.angle_alpha   90.00
_cell.angle_beta   90.00
_cell.angle_gamma   90.00
#
_symmetry.space_group_name_H-M   'P 1'
#
loop_
_entity.id
_entity.type
_entity.pdbx_description
1 polymer ?
#
loop_
_entity_poly.entity_id
_entity_poly.type
_entity_poly.pdbx_seq_one_letter_code
_entity_poly.pdbx_strand_id
1 'polypeptide(L)'
;MINFNYFEKIHAKISREAKTDTLFDLNSKNSEKRIDDLVLGEGVQRKLVLEIMENLSTQYIFTNNKKYLEIYKIINYIFIHRNSNKEFTSNNTNIENAYKIAYFHTKNNSFYLDPPPNQKAENLKKSISFLRERKIQIKLKNGIVDKKNLISIEKIIDKKFEKLGFFSIDGILEILPKHDNFEIYKFSDSAPTTL
;
A
#
# COMPACT_ATOMS: atom_id res chain seq x y z
N MET A 1 4.28 16.35 -6.77
CA MET A 1 3.71 15.80 -5.54
C MET A 1 4.05 14.33 -5.45
N ILE A 2 4.62 13.90 -4.32
CA ILE A 2 5.00 12.51 -4.08
C ILE A 2 3.74 11.69 -3.81
N ASN A 3 3.54 10.64 -4.60
CA ASN A 3 2.40 9.73 -4.53
C ASN A 3 2.74 8.42 -5.26
N PHE A 4 1.79 7.49 -5.35
CA PHE A 4 1.96 6.21 -6.04
C PHE A 4 2.49 6.38 -7.49
N ASN A 5 1.86 7.25 -8.28
CA ASN A 5 2.23 7.46 -9.68
C ASN A 5 3.61 8.10 -9.83
N TYR A 6 4.02 8.93 -8.87
CA TYR A 6 5.37 9.49 -8.83
C TYR A 6 6.40 8.35 -8.76
N PHE A 7 6.24 7.41 -7.82
CA PHE A 7 7.15 6.28 -7.70
C PHE A 7 7.13 5.34 -8.91
N GLU A 8 5.98 5.14 -9.56
CA GLU A 8 5.93 4.40 -10.83
C GLU A 8 6.72 5.07 -11.95
N LYS A 9 6.66 6.40 -12.06
CA LYS A 9 7.37 7.16 -13.09
C LYS A 9 8.88 7.13 -12.87
N ILE A 10 9.35 7.40 -11.64
CA ILE A 10 10.79 7.38 -11.35
C ILE A 10 11.36 5.98 -11.57
N HIS A 11 10.62 4.93 -11.17
CA HIS A 11 11.03 3.55 -11.39
C HIS A 11 11.16 3.23 -12.88
N ALA A 12 10.18 3.61 -13.71
CA ALA A 12 10.24 3.38 -15.15
C ALA A 12 11.37 4.14 -15.84
N LYS A 13 11.72 5.33 -15.35
CA LYS A 13 12.88 6.12 -15.81
C LYS A 13 14.19 5.40 -15.45
N ILE A 14 14.40 5.13 -14.16
CA ILE A 14 15.66 4.56 -13.64
C ILE A 14 15.90 3.13 -14.13
N SER A 15 14.86 2.29 -14.21
CA SER A 15 14.97 0.93 -14.75
C SER A 15 15.36 0.90 -16.24
N ARG A 16 15.13 1.98 -16.99
CA ARG A 16 15.61 2.13 -18.38
C ARG A 16 17.07 2.57 -18.41
N GLU A 17 17.43 3.58 -17.63
CA GLU A 17 18.81 4.09 -17.51
C GLU A 17 19.79 3.02 -17.01
N ALA A 18 19.34 2.15 -16.10
CA ALA A 18 20.16 1.06 -15.55
C ALA A 18 20.56 -0.01 -16.58
N LYS A 19 19.99 0.01 -17.80
CA LYS A 19 20.38 -0.90 -18.89
C LYS A 19 21.58 -0.38 -19.68
N THR A 20 21.96 0.88 -19.50
CA THR A 20 22.94 1.58 -20.36
C THR A 20 24.19 2.06 -19.64
N ASP A 21 24.22 2.11 -18.31
CA ASP A 21 25.38 2.61 -17.54
C ASP A 21 26.02 1.57 -16.62
N THR A 22 27.34 1.46 -16.73
CA THR A 22 28.24 0.72 -15.85
C THR A 22 28.51 1.46 -14.54
N LEU A 23 28.36 0.73 -13.43
CA LEU A 23 29.02 0.89 -12.13
C LEU A 23 28.94 2.27 -11.46
N PHE A 24 27.86 2.44 -10.66
CA PHE A 24 28.00 3.21 -9.43
C PHE A 24 28.93 2.45 -8.48
N ASP A 25 29.93 3.14 -7.93
CA ASP A 25 30.83 2.59 -6.92
C ASP A 25 30.05 2.41 -5.60
N LEU A 26 29.51 1.21 -5.40
CA LEU A 26 28.61 0.84 -4.30
C LEU A 26 29.41 0.34 -3.10
N ASN A 27 30.27 1.18 -2.51
CA ASN A 27 30.64 0.92 -1.12
C ASN A 27 29.36 1.08 -0.28
N SER A 28 28.90 -0.01 0.35
CA SER A 28 27.59 -0.10 1.00
C SER A 28 27.41 1.00 2.02
N LYS A 29 28.34 1.15 2.98
CA LYS A 29 28.29 2.16 4.06
C LYS A 29 28.20 3.60 3.55
N ASN A 30 28.93 3.95 2.50
CA ASN A 30 28.91 5.30 1.93
C ASN A 30 27.59 5.58 1.21
N SER A 31 27.00 4.55 0.61
CA SER A 31 25.72 4.67 -0.08
C SER A 31 24.55 4.78 0.91
N GLU A 32 24.63 4.12 2.07
CA GLU A 32 23.58 4.22 3.09
C GLU A 32 23.48 5.64 3.64
N LYS A 33 24.60 6.19 4.10
CA LYS A 33 24.69 7.55 4.61
C LYS A 33 24.24 8.57 3.55
N ARG A 34 24.65 8.37 2.30
CA ARG A 34 24.25 9.25 1.20
C ARG A 34 22.75 9.22 0.93
N ILE A 35 22.09 8.07 1.08
CA ILE A 35 20.62 8.01 0.99
C ILE A 35 20.00 8.83 2.12
N ASP A 36 20.46 8.66 3.36
CA ASP A 36 19.91 9.40 4.51
C ASP A 36 20.09 10.92 4.34
N ASP A 37 21.27 11.37 3.93
CA ASP A 37 21.56 12.79 3.66
C ASP A 37 20.66 13.37 2.56
N LEU A 38 20.24 12.55 1.59
CA LEU A 38 19.35 12.99 0.52
C LEU A 38 17.89 13.05 0.97
N VAL A 39 17.42 12.10 1.79
CA VAL A 39 15.98 11.93 2.04
C VAL A 39 15.48 12.56 3.33
N LEU A 40 16.36 12.85 4.28
CA LEU A 40 15.97 13.53 5.52
C LEU A 40 15.69 15.01 5.29
N GLY A 41 14.63 15.51 5.92
CA GLY A 41 14.24 16.92 5.84
C GLY A 41 12.77 17.11 6.20
N GLU A 42 12.28 18.32 5.98
CA GLU A 42 10.88 18.70 6.24
C GLU A 42 10.07 18.67 4.93
N GLY A 43 8.88 18.08 4.97
CA GLY A 43 7.90 18.22 3.88
C GLY A 43 7.05 16.99 3.57
N VAL A 44 7.63 15.79 3.55
CA VAL A 44 6.92 14.54 3.26
C VAL A 44 6.75 13.77 4.55
N GLN A 45 5.49 13.65 4.96
CA GLN A 45 5.13 12.93 6.18
C GLN A 45 5.32 11.42 5.98
N ARG A 46 5.87 10.75 7.01
CA ARG A 46 5.99 9.29 7.03
C ARG A 46 4.67 8.56 6.77
N LYS A 47 3.56 9.11 7.27
CA LYS A 47 2.20 8.55 7.03
C LYS A 47 1.91 8.38 5.54
N LEU A 48 2.22 9.39 4.73
CA LEU A 48 2.03 9.33 3.27
C LEU A 48 2.87 8.22 2.64
N VAL A 49 4.11 8.04 3.09
CA VAL A 49 4.99 6.97 2.58
C VAL A 49 4.43 5.59 2.93
N LEU A 50 3.95 5.40 4.17
CA LEU A 50 3.31 4.16 4.60
C LEU A 50 2.05 3.85 3.77
N GLU A 51 1.21 4.85 3.50
CA GLU A 51 0.03 4.69 2.63
C GLU A 51 0.44 4.27 1.20
N ILE A 52 1.48 4.87 0.63
CA ILE A 52 2.01 4.49 -0.68
C ILE A 52 2.50 3.04 -0.67
N MET A 53 3.22 2.62 0.38
CA MET A 53 3.71 1.25 0.53
C MET A 53 2.57 0.23 0.65
N GLU A 54 1.54 0.54 1.43
CA GLU A 54 0.35 -0.29 1.55
C GLU A 54 -0.36 -0.47 0.20
N ASN A 55 -0.49 0.63 -0.55
CA ASN A 55 -1.09 0.63 -1.89
C ASN A 55 -0.26 -0.20 -2.89
N LEU A 56 1.07 -0.12 -2.85
CA LEU A 56 1.95 -0.94 -3.70
C LEU A 56 1.84 -2.43 -3.37
N SER A 57 1.84 -2.77 -2.08
CA SER A 57 1.61 -4.15 -1.61
C SER A 57 0.26 -4.68 -2.10
N THR A 58 -0.80 -3.88 -1.98
CA THR A 58 -2.15 -4.23 -2.46
C THR A 58 -2.14 -4.45 -3.97
N GLN A 59 -1.58 -3.51 -4.74
CA GLN A 59 -1.50 -3.64 -6.19
C GLN A 59 -0.72 -4.90 -6.60
N TYR A 60 0.37 -5.25 -5.90
CA TYR A 60 1.12 -6.48 -6.12
C TYR A 60 0.27 -7.73 -5.83
N ILE A 61 -0.34 -7.83 -4.65
CA ILE A 61 -1.17 -8.98 -4.23
C ILE A 61 -2.31 -9.28 -5.22
N PHE A 62 -2.87 -8.23 -5.83
CA PHE A 62 -3.97 -8.32 -6.78
C PHE A 62 -3.55 -8.63 -8.22
N THR A 63 -2.40 -8.12 -8.67
CA THR A 63 -1.96 -8.26 -10.07
C THR A 63 -0.85 -9.28 -10.27
N ASN A 64 -0.19 -9.70 -9.19
CA ASN A 64 1.07 -10.43 -9.17
C ASN A 64 2.19 -9.77 -10.01
N ASN A 65 2.09 -8.47 -10.28
CA ASN A 65 3.06 -7.75 -11.09
C ASN A 65 4.29 -7.36 -10.25
N LYS A 66 5.43 -8.01 -10.52
CA LYS A 66 6.70 -7.83 -9.81
C LYS A 66 7.21 -6.39 -9.77
N LYS A 67 6.82 -5.54 -10.72
CA LYS A 67 7.15 -4.10 -10.71
C LYS A 67 6.74 -3.44 -9.39
N TYR A 68 5.52 -3.73 -8.90
CA TYR A 68 5.01 -3.10 -7.67
C TYR A 68 5.75 -3.60 -6.42
N LEU A 69 6.15 -4.87 -6.41
CA LEU A 69 7.00 -5.45 -5.38
C LEU A 69 8.39 -4.80 -5.36
N GLU A 70 8.99 -4.58 -6.54
CA GLU A 70 10.30 -3.93 -6.65
C GLU A 70 10.26 -2.48 -6.16
N ILE A 71 9.24 -1.71 -6.57
CA ILE A 71 9.03 -0.34 -6.08
C ILE A 71 8.86 -0.35 -4.56
N TYR A 72 8.02 -1.25 -4.02
CA TYR A 72 7.81 -1.40 -2.59
C TYR A 72 9.13 -1.59 -1.84
N LYS A 73 9.96 -2.53 -2.30
CA LYS A 73 11.24 -2.88 -1.66
C LYS A 73 12.19 -1.68 -1.62
N ILE A 74 12.27 -0.92 -2.73
CA ILE A 74 13.12 0.27 -2.81
C ILE A 74 12.63 1.36 -1.86
N ILE A 75 11.32 1.63 -1.81
CA ILE A 75 10.75 2.62 -0.88
C ILE A 75 10.97 2.18 0.57
N ASN A 76 10.76 0.90 0.89
CA ASN A 76 10.98 0.37 2.24
C ASN A 76 12.43 0.60 2.70
N TYR A 77 13.39 0.34 1.81
CA TYR A 77 14.81 0.54 2.08
C TYR A 77 15.18 2.01 2.32
N ILE A 78 14.63 2.93 1.52
CA ILE A 78 14.92 4.36 1.63
C ILE A 78 14.30 4.98 2.87
N PHE A 79 13.01 4.70 3.12
CA PHE A 79 12.21 5.51 4.04
C PHE A 79 11.93 4.82 5.38
N ILE A 80 11.75 3.50 5.42
CA ILE A 80 11.25 2.83 6.62
C ILE A 80 12.37 2.15 7.40
N HIS A 81 13.26 1.41 6.73
CA HIS A 81 14.32 0.66 7.41
C HIS A 81 15.30 1.55 8.17
N ARG A 82 15.52 2.77 7.69
CA ARG A 82 16.60 3.64 8.20
C ARG A 82 16.11 4.80 9.05
N ASN A 83 14.87 5.23 8.85
CA ASN A 83 14.41 6.55 9.30
C ASN A 83 13.02 6.49 9.93
N SER A 84 12.79 5.47 10.77
CA SER A 84 11.47 5.11 11.29
C SER A 84 10.71 6.24 12.01
N ASN A 85 11.36 7.31 12.48
CA ASN A 85 10.70 8.40 13.21
C ASN A 85 10.93 9.80 12.61
N LYS A 86 11.38 9.90 11.36
CA LYS A 86 11.75 11.18 10.75
C LYS A 86 10.79 11.60 9.64
N GLU A 87 10.70 12.90 9.41
CA GLU A 87 10.12 13.46 8.19
C GLU A 87 11.12 13.34 7.03
N PHE A 88 10.58 13.43 5.81
CA PHE A 88 11.36 13.33 4.60
C PHE A 88 11.32 14.62 3.79
N THR A 89 12.37 14.90 3.04
CA THR A 89 12.41 16.05 2.14
C THR A 89 11.27 16.01 1.11
N SER A 90 10.78 17.17 0.68
CA SER A 90 9.90 17.30 -0.49
C SER A 90 10.67 17.51 -1.81
N ASN A 91 12.01 17.53 -1.77
CA ASN A 91 12.86 17.70 -2.95
C ASN A 91 12.85 16.44 -3.83
N ASN A 92 12.12 16.50 -4.95
CA ASN A 92 12.01 15.40 -5.89
C ASN A 92 13.36 14.95 -6.47
N THR A 93 14.32 15.87 -6.70
CA THR A 93 15.64 15.52 -7.23
C THR A 93 16.41 14.67 -6.23
N ASN A 94 16.36 15.03 -4.95
CA ASN A 94 17.01 14.25 -3.90
C ASN A 94 16.38 12.86 -3.78
N ILE A 95 15.05 12.77 -3.83
CA ILE A 95 14.33 11.49 -3.79
C ILE A 95 14.66 10.63 -5.01
N GLU A 96 14.70 11.20 -6.21
CA GLU A 96 15.09 10.49 -7.43
C GLU A 96 16.52 9.94 -7.33
N ASN A 97 17.46 10.73 -6.81
CA ASN A 97 18.84 10.30 -6.59
C ASN A 97 18.93 9.19 -5.54
N ALA A 98 18.23 9.32 -4.41
CA ALA A 98 18.16 8.29 -3.38
C ALA A 98 17.55 7.00 -3.94
N TYR A 99 16.49 7.11 -4.76
CA TYR A 99 15.87 5.98 -5.44
C TYR A 99 16.83 5.31 -6.41
N LYS A 100 17.60 6.07 -7.18
CA LYS A 100 18.61 5.54 -8.10
C LYS A 100 19.67 4.74 -7.36
N ILE A 101 20.22 5.29 -6.27
CA ILE A 101 21.21 4.59 -5.43
C ILE A 101 20.60 3.30 -4.86
N ALA A 102 19.40 3.38 -4.29
CA ALA A 102 18.70 2.24 -3.72
C ALA A 102 18.37 1.16 -4.77
N TYR A 103 17.96 1.54 -5.98
CA TYR A 103 17.67 0.62 -7.08
C TYR A 103 18.88 -0.23 -7.46
N PHE A 104 20.07 0.36 -7.57
CA PHE A 104 21.28 -0.41 -7.87
C PHE A 104 21.71 -1.27 -6.68
N HIS A 105 21.53 -0.78 -5.46
CA HIS A 105 21.75 -1.57 -4.25
C HIS A 105 20.86 -2.81 -4.18
N THR A 106 19.55 -2.68 -4.42
CA THR A 106 18.60 -3.80 -4.35
C THR A 106 18.76 -4.84 -5.46
N LYS A 107 19.45 -4.49 -6.55
CA LYS A 107 19.84 -5.44 -7.60
C LYS A 107 21.12 -6.21 -7.29
N ASN A 108 22.06 -5.57 -6.60
CA ASN A 108 23.39 -6.14 -6.37
C ASN A 108 23.53 -6.81 -4.99
N ASN A 109 22.65 -6.48 -4.03
CA ASN A 109 22.66 -7.04 -2.68
C ASN A 109 21.34 -7.77 -2.35
N SER A 110 21.47 -8.85 -1.58
CA SER A 110 20.39 -9.77 -1.17
C SER A 110 19.55 -9.29 0.03
N PHE A 111 19.61 -8.00 0.39
CA PHE A 111 18.74 -7.45 1.44
C PHE A 111 17.30 -7.36 0.94
N TYR A 112 16.56 -8.45 1.11
CA TYR A 112 15.17 -8.57 0.73
C TYR A 112 14.31 -8.74 1.98
N LEU A 113 13.63 -7.67 2.36
CA LEU A 113 12.41 -7.81 3.14
C LEU A 113 11.26 -7.75 2.16
N ASP A 114 10.69 -8.93 1.92
CA ASP A 114 9.37 -9.00 1.29
C ASP A 114 8.39 -8.14 2.12
N PRO A 115 7.39 -7.52 1.47
CA PRO A 115 6.35 -6.82 2.19
C PRO A 115 5.82 -7.73 3.30
N PRO A 116 5.70 -7.23 4.54
CA PRO A 116 5.12 -8.02 5.61
C PRO A 116 3.70 -8.46 5.16
N PRO A 117 3.20 -9.58 5.69
CA PRO A 117 1.85 -10.03 5.40
C PRO A 117 0.85 -8.88 5.57
N ASN A 118 0.26 -8.43 4.45
CA ASN A 118 -0.67 -7.32 4.47
C ASN A 118 -2.09 -7.88 4.58
N GLN A 119 -2.52 -8.13 5.81
CA GLN A 119 -3.82 -8.74 6.09
C GLN A 119 -4.98 -7.91 5.54
N LYS A 120 -4.85 -6.58 5.51
CA LYS A 120 -5.85 -5.68 4.91
C LYS A 120 -5.95 -5.90 3.40
N ALA A 121 -4.82 -6.02 2.70
CA ALA A 121 -4.80 -6.31 1.26
C ALA A 121 -5.33 -7.72 0.94
N GLU A 122 -4.99 -8.72 1.76
CA GLU A 122 -5.51 -10.09 1.60
C GLU A 122 -7.03 -10.16 1.85
N ASN A 123 -7.51 -9.48 2.89
CA ASN A 123 -8.95 -9.37 3.15
C ASN A 123 -9.66 -8.64 2.00
N LEU A 124 -9.08 -7.56 1.49
CA LEU A 124 -9.61 -6.87 0.31
C LEU A 124 -9.67 -7.81 -0.91
N LYS A 125 -8.65 -8.64 -1.12
CA LYS A 125 -8.60 -9.64 -2.20
C LYS A 125 -9.70 -10.68 -2.06
N LYS A 126 -9.95 -11.18 -0.86
CA LYS A 126 -11.07 -12.08 -0.56
C LYS A 126 -12.42 -11.40 -0.87
N SER A 127 -12.62 -10.18 -0.38
CA SER A 127 -13.86 -9.41 -0.62
C SER A 127 -14.10 -9.14 -2.11
N ILE A 128 -13.06 -8.75 -2.86
CA ILE A 128 -13.19 -8.52 -4.30
C ILE A 128 -13.47 -9.83 -5.05
N SER A 129 -12.87 -10.94 -4.64
CA SER A 129 -13.13 -12.26 -5.25
C SER A 129 -14.59 -12.68 -5.04
N PHE A 130 -15.09 -12.56 -3.81
CA PHE A 130 -16.49 -12.81 -3.47
C PHE A 130 -17.49 -11.98 -4.31
N LEU A 131 -17.16 -10.70 -4.56
CA LEU A 131 -18.00 -9.80 -5.35
C LEU A 131 -17.94 -10.16 -6.85
N ARG A 132 -16.78 -10.57 -7.36
CA ARG A 132 -16.62 -11.04 -8.75
C ARG A 132 -17.40 -12.31 -9.04
N GLU A 133 -17.43 -13.27 -8.12
CA GLU A 133 -18.27 -14.47 -8.21
C GLU A 133 -19.76 -14.12 -8.41
N ARG A 134 -20.19 -12.95 -7.89
CA ARG A 134 -21.55 -12.42 -8.01
C ARG A 134 -21.72 -11.48 -9.21
N LYS A 135 -20.80 -11.52 -10.18
CA LYS A 135 -20.76 -10.68 -11.38
C LYS A 135 -20.66 -9.18 -11.10
N ILE A 136 -20.19 -8.79 -9.91
CA ILE A 136 -19.93 -7.39 -9.57
C ILE A 136 -18.48 -7.07 -9.92
N GLN A 137 -18.28 -6.24 -10.94
CA GLN A 137 -16.93 -5.85 -11.36
C GLN A 137 -16.34 -4.80 -10.41
N ILE A 138 -15.17 -5.11 -9.86
CA ILE A 138 -14.39 -4.16 -9.05
C ILE A 138 -13.03 -3.95 -9.68
N LYS A 139 -12.75 -2.67 -9.96
CA LYS A 139 -11.47 -2.19 -10.44
C LYS A 139 -10.71 -1.53 -9.29
N LEU A 140 -9.44 -1.89 -9.18
CA LEU A 140 -8.46 -1.20 -8.36
C LEU A 140 -7.68 -0.22 -9.23
N LYS A 141 -7.46 0.97 -8.70
CA LYS A 141 -6.55 1.97 -9.27
C LYS A 141 -5.51 2.29 -8.21
N ASN A 142 -4.26 1.94 -8.48
CA ASN A 142 -3.11 2.23 -7.62
C ASN A 142 -3.26 1.65 -6.20
N GLY A 143 -3.72 0.40 -6.08
CA GLY A 143 -3.98 -0.24 -4.79
C GLY A 143 -5.27 0.18 -4.09
N ILE A 144 -6.00 1.16 -4.63
CA ILE A 144 -7.23 1.70 -4.03
C ILE A 144 -8.46 1.28 -4.85
N VAL A 145 -9.55 0.91 -4.19
CA VAL A 145 -10.82 0.63 -4.86
C VAL A 145 -11.37 1.92 -5.47
N ASP A 146 -11.73 1.87 -6.75
CA ASP A 146 -12.39 3.01 -7.40
C ASP A 146 -13.72 3.33 -6.69
N LYS A 147 -13.83 4.56 -6.16
CA LYS A 147 -15.02 5.02 -5.41
C LYS A 147 -16.32 4.90 -6.21
N LYS A 148 -16.27 5.00 -7.54
CA LYS A 148 -17.46 4.78 -8.39
C LYS A 148 -17.98 3.35 -8.26
N ASN A 149 -17.08 2.37 -8.10
CA ASN A 149 -17.47 0.98 -7.89
C ASN A 149 -18.07 0.79 -6.48
N LEU A 150 -17.55 1.47 -5.45
CA LEU A 150 -18.08 1.39 -4.08
C LEU A 150 -19.56 1.76 -4.01
N ILE A 151 -19.93 2.92 -4.58
CA ILE A 151 -21.33 3.38 -4.62
C ILE A 151 -22.23 2.38 -5.36
N SER A 152 -21.71 1.76 -6.43
CA SER A 152 -22.49 0.76 -7.17
C SER A 152 -22.69 -0.55 -6.39
N ILE A 153 -21.69 -0.96 -5.59
CA ILE A 153 -21.76 -2.14 -4.74
C ILE A 153 -22.76 -1.91 -3.61
N GLU A 154 -22.67 -0.75 -2.95
CA GLU A 154 -23.60 -0.32 -1.90
C GLU A 154 -25.04 -0.39 -2.39
N LYS A 155 -25.35 0.21 -3.55
CA LYS A 155 -26.68 0.14 -4.16
C LYS A 155 -27.17 -1.29 -4.49
N ILE A 156 -26.26 -2.20 -4.87
CA ILE A 156 -26.63 -3.61 -5.14
C ILE A 156 -26.92 -4.34 -3.82
N ILE A 157 -26.14 -4.05 -2.79
CA ILE A 157 -26.32 -4.60 -1.44
C ILE A 157 -27.64 -4.10 -0.87
N ASP A 158 -27.86 -2.79 -0.86
CA ASP A 158 -29.09 -2.14 -0.37
C ASP A 158 -30.32 -2.71 -1.08
N LYS A 159 -30.34 -2.78 -2.41
CA LYS A 159 -31.47 -3.37 -3.16
C LYS A 159 -31.74 -4.84 -2.84
N LYS A 160 -30.71 -5.62 -2.49
CA LYS A 160 -30.90 -7.02 -2.10
C LYS A 160 -31.45 -7.12 -0.68
N PHE A 161 -31.01 -6.25 0.21
CA PHE A 161 -31.51 -6.18 1.57
C PHE A 161 -32.93 -5.61 1.64
N GLU A 162 -33.25 -4.57 0.86
CA GLU A 162 -34.61 -4.05 0.71
C GLU A 162 -35.58 -5.15 0.27
N LYS A 163 -35.18 -6.01 -0.67
CA LYS A 163 -35.97 -7.18 -1.10
C LYS A 163 -36.19 -8.22 0.00
N LEU A 164 -35.33 -8.23 1.01
CA LEU A 164 -35.42 -9.10 2.18
C LEU A 164 -36.10 -8.38 3.37
N GLY A 165 -36.58 -7.14 3.19
CA GLY A 165 -37.25 -6.35 4.23
C GLY A 165 -36.29 -5.56 5.14
N PHE A 166 -35.01 -5.48 4.79
CA PHE A 166 -33.98 -4.76 5.55
C PHE A 166 -33.57 -3.47 4.83
N PHE A 167 -33.69 -2.33 5.50
CA PHE A 167 -33.54 -1.02 4.86
C PHE A 167 -32.15 -0.39 5.01
N SER A 168 -31.25 -1.00 5.81
CA SER A 168 -29.86 -0.55 5.97
C SER A 168 -28.98 -1.62 6.61
N ILE A 169 -27.65 -1.47 6.47
CA ILE A 169 -26.64 -2.28 7.19
C ILE A 169 -26.85 -2.19 8.70
N ASP A 170 -27.18 -1.02 9.22
CA ASP A 170 -27.44 -0.83 10.65
C ASP A 170 -28.64 -1.65 11.13
N GLY A 171 -29.75 -1.67 10.37
CA GLY A 171 -30.91 -2.50 10.67
C GLY A 171 -30.63 -4.01 10.59
N ILE A 172 -29.65 -4.42 9.78
CA ILE A 172 -29.21 -5.83 9.71
C ILE A 172 -28.37 -6.20 10.92
N LEU A 173 -27.47 -5.31 11.36
CA LEU A 173 -26.66 -5.53 12.56
C LEU A 173 -27.51 -5.54 13.85
N GLU A 174 -28.66 -4.87 13.84
CA GLU A 174 -29.65 -4.90 14.94
C GLU A 174 -30.45 -6.21 15.01
N ILE A 175 -30.74 -6.84 13.87
CA ILE A 175 -31.61 -8.03 13.78
C ILE A 175 -30.80 -9.33 13.73
N LEU A 176 -29.53 -9.29 13.29
CA LEU A 176 -28.64 -10.43 13.42
C LEU A 176 -28.59 -10.82 14.90
N PRO A 177 -28.96 -12.07 15.25
CA PRO A 177 -28.87 -12.49 16.64
C PRO A 177 -27.43 -12.29 17.06
N LYS A 178 -27.25 -11.52 18.16
CA LYS A 178 -25.98 -11.36 18.87
C LYS A 178 -25.58 -12.72 19.44
N HIS A 179 -25.24 -13.65 18.57
CA HIS A 179 -24.64 -14.90 18.93
C HIS A 179 -23.16 -14.58 19.05
N ASP A 180 -22.66 -14.72 20.27
CA ASP A 180 -21.26 -14.52 20.70
C ASP A 180 -20.22 -15.29 19.84
N ASN A 181 -20.68 -16.11 18.89
CA ASN A 181 -19.88 -16.92 17.99
C ASN A 181 -19.60 -16.29 16.62
N PHE A 182 -20.18 -15.13 16.26
CA PHE A 182 -19.77 -14.43 15.04
C PHE A 182 -18.52 -13.59 15.30
N GLU A 183 -17.40 -13.93 14.64
CA GLU A 183 -16.09 -13.24 14.77
C GLU A 183 -16.15 -11.72 14.54
N ILE A 184 -17.20 -11.22 13.88
CA ILE A 184 -17.42 -9.78 13.65
C ILE A 184 -17.58 -9.01 14.98
N TYR A 185 -18.23 -9.61 16.00
CA TYR A 185 -18.43 -8.95 17.30
C TYR A 185 -17.23 -9.04 18.24
N LYS A 186 -16.18 -9.82 17.92
CA LYS A 186 -14.91 -9.78 18.67
C LYS A 186 -14.20 -8.42 18.57
N PHE A 187 -14.57 -7.60 17.58
CA PHE A 187 -13.95 -6.31 17.33
C PHE A 187 -14.83 -5.12 17.74
N SER A 188 -16.03 -5.34 18.29
CA SER A 188 -16.94 -4.25 18.69
C SER A 188 -16.72 -3.74 20.12
N ASP A 189 -16.18 -4.57 21.01
CA ASP A 189 -16.03 -4.25 22.45
C ASP A 189 -14.60 -3.90 22.85
N SER A 190 -13.89 -3.11 22.02
CA SER A 190 -12.66 -2.42 22.44
C SER A 190 -12.88 -0.91 22.49
N ALA A 191 -13.88 -0.48 23.25
CA ALA A 191 -13.89 0.86 23.83
C ALA A 191 -13.16 0.81 25.19
N PRO A 192 -12.32 1.80 25.53
CA PRO A 192 -11.58 1.80 26.79
C PRO A 192 -12.56 1.92 27.95
N THR A 193 -12.56 0.92 28.83
CA THR A 193 -13.18 1.05 30.15
C THR A 193 -12.34 2.03 30.95
N THR A 194 -12.77 3.29 31.00
CA THR A 194 -12.29 4.25 31.99
C THR A 194 -12.69 3.75 33.39
N LEU A 195 -11.69 3.47 34.21
CA LEU A 195 -11.73 3.63 35.66
C LEU A 195 -10.49 4.43 36.08
#